data_AF-A0A7W1C0F5-F1
#
_entry.id   AF-A0A7W1C0F5-F1
#
_cell.length_a   1.000
_cell.length_b   1.000
_cell.length_c   1.000
_cell.angle_alpha   90.00
_cell.angle_beta   90.00
_cell.angle_gamma   90.00
#
_symmetry.space_group_name_H-M   'P 1'
#
loop_
_entity.id
_entity.type
_entity.pdbx_description
1 polymer ?
#
loop_
_entity_poly.entity_id
_entity_poly.type
_entity_poly.pdbx_seq_one_letter_code
_entity_poly.pdbx_strand_id
1 'polypeptide(L)'
;MATVWRTDPDYEATRRRMVWNERIPERFPDVIVSVTSDADVIEAVKLARSRGLRIAIRAGGHSWIGTSLRDGGMLIDLSQLNGVT
;
A
#
# COMPACT_ATOMS: atom_id res chain seq x y z
N MET A 1 3.05 10.35 -6.30
CA MET A 1 2.14 9.50 -5.49
C MET A 1 0.94 9.01 -6.30
N ALA A 2 0.79 7.69 -6.48
CA ALA A 2 -0.45 7.10 -7.02
C ALA A 2 -1.33 6.59 -5.87
N THR A 3 -2.63 6.86 -5.93
CA THR A 3 -3.60 6.46 -4.89
C THR A 3 -4.71 5.67 -5.54
N VAL A 4 -4.96 4.45 -5.05
CA VAL A 4 -6.01 3.55 -5.55
C VAL A 4 -6.92 3.19 -4.39
N TRP A 5 -8.18 3.62 -4.47
CA TRP A 5 -9.21 3.32 -3.48
C TRP A 5 -9.86 1.97 -3.76
N ARG A 6 -10.44 1.36 -2.73
CA ARG A 6 -11.18 0.09 -2.86
C ARG A 6 -12.32 0.12 -3.88
N THR A 7 -12.85 1.31 -4.16
CA THR A 7 -13.91 1.54 -5.15
C THR A 7 -13.40 1.64 -6.58
N ASP A 8 -12.10 1.76 -6.78
CA ASP A 8 -11.51 1.99 -8.10
C ASP A 8 -11.40 0.66 -8.88
N PRO A 9 -11.60 0.69 -10.21
CA PRO A 9 -11.66 -0.52 -11.04
C PRO A 9 -10.34 -1.30 -11.06
N ASP A 10 -9.20 -0.62 -10.84
CA ASP A 10 -7.87 -1.21 -10.82
C ASP A 10 -7.46 -1.73 -9.43
N TYR A 11 -8.28 -1.54 -8.40
CA TYR A 11 -7.97 -1.91 -7.02
C TYR A 11 -7.58 -3.37 -6.85
N GLU A 12 -8.37 -4.31 -7.39
CA GLU A 12 -8.10 -5.73 -7.17
C GLU A 12 -6.79 -6.16 -7.83
N ALA A 13 -6.51 -5.65 -9.04
CA ALA A 13 -5.24 -5.87 -9.71
C ALA A 13 -4.07 -5.29 -8.89
N THR A 14 -4.23 -4.08 -8.36
CA THR A 14 -3.22 -3.40 -7.53
C THR A 14 -2.99 -4.14 -6.21
N ARG A 15 -4.04 -4.55 -5.50
CA ARG A 15 -3.98 -5.31 -4.25
C ARG A 15 -3.24 -6.64 -4.42
N ARG A 16 -3.51 -7.37 -5.50
CA ARG A 16 -2.85 -8.65 -5.79
C ARG A 16 -1.34 -8.50 -5.99
N ARG A 17 -0.91 -7.42 -6.67
CA ARG A 17 0.53 -7.11 -6.86
C ARG A 17 1.25 -6.76 -5.56
N MET A 18 0.53 -6.50 -4.46
CA MET A 18 1.15 -6.19 -3.17
C MET A 18 1.80 -7.40 -2.49
N VAL A 19 1.52 -8.62 -2.96
CA VAL A 19 2.11 -9.85 -2.44
C VAL A 19 3.03 -10.44 -3.50
N TRP A 20 4.25 -10.82 -3.09
CA TRP A 20 5.24 -11.37 -4.00
C TRP A 20 4.94 -12.82 -4.42
N ASN A 21 4.30 -13.58 -3.53
CA ASN A 21 3.89 -14.94 -3.77
C ASN A 21 2.39 -14.94 -4.08
N GLU A 22 1.95 -15.78 -5.02
CA GLU A 22 0.55 -15.84 -5.47
C GLU A 22 -0.44 -16.29 -4.36
N ARG A 23 0.06 -16.46 -3.12
CA ARG A 23 -0.71 -16.70 -1.91
C ARG A 23 -1.31 -15.39 -1.39
N ILE A 24 -2.28 -14.87 -2.15
CA ILE A 24 -2.95 -13.61 -1.83
C ILE A 24 -3.96 -13.84 -0.69
N PRO A 25 -3.79 -13.22 0.50
CA PRO A 25 -4.77 -13.32 1.57
C PRO A 25 -6.04 -12.54 1.23
N GLU A 26 -7.17 -12.95 1.79
CA GLU A 26 -8.44 -12.22 1.75
C GLU A 26 -8.43 -11.04 2.72
N ARG A 27 -7.52 -10.08 2.49
CA ARG A 27 -7.43 -8.83 3.24
C ARG A 27 -7.49 -7.64 2.30
N PHE A 28 -8.28 -6.64 2.68
CA PHE A 28 -8.69 -5.55 1.80
C PHE A 28 -8.45 -4.18 2.46
N PRO A 29 -7.31 -3.52 2.17
CA PRO A 29 -7.09 -2.12 2.55
C PRO A 29 -8.13 -1.22 1.91
N ASP A 30 -8.55 -0.13 2.56
CA ASP A 30 -9.50 0.83 1.96
C ASP A 30 -8.83 1.64 0.85
N VAL A 31 -7.51 1.82 0.94
CA VAL A 31 -6.70 2.55 -0.04
C VAL A 31 -5.27 2.01 -0.09
N ILE A 32 -4.70 2.01 -1.28
CA ILE A 32 -3.30 1.68 -1.55
C ILE A 32 -2.63 2.94 -2.12
N VAL A 33 -1.53 3.37 -1.50
CA VAL A 33 -0.76 4.55 -1.89
C VAL A 33 0.65 4.14 -2.29
N SER A 34 0.98 4.25 -3.57
CA SER A 34 2.33 4.02 -4.08
C SER A 34 3.12 5.33 -4.10
N VAL A 35 4.24 5.34 -3.40
CA VAL A 35 5.09 6.53 -3.20
C VAL A 35 6.38 6.41 -3.98
N THR A 36 6.86 7.55 -4.51
CA THR A 36 8.08 7.64 -5.33
C THR A 36 9.12 8.60 -4.76
N SER A 37 8.79 9.31 -3.67
CA SER A 37 9.68 10.22 -2.96
C SER A 37 9.38 10.23 -1.45
N ASP A 38 10.26 10.84 -0.67
CA ASP A 38 10.02 11.20 0.74
C ASP A 38 8.84 12.16 0.89
N ALA A 39 8.68 13.11 -0.03
CA ALA A 39 7.53 14.01 -0.08
C ALA A 39 6.20 13.25 -0.23
N ASP A 40 6.16 12.23 -1.10
CA ASP A 40 4.98 11.38 -1.26
C ASP A 40 4.65 10.62 0.04
N VAL A 41 5.65 10.18 0.82
CA VAL A 41 5.43 9.54 2.13
C VAL A 41 4.78 10.51 3.11
N ILE A 42 5.27 11.75 3.16
CA ILE A 42 4.72 12.79 4.03
C ILE A 42 3.25 13.04 3.69
N GLU A 43 2.92 13.18 2.41
CA GLU A 43 1.54 13.39 1.96
C GLU A 43 0.64 12.18 2.23
N ALA A 44 1.14 10.96 2.04
CA ALA A 44 0.42 9.73 2.38
C ALA A 44 0.08 9.69 3.88
N VAL A 45 1.04 9.99 4.77
CA VAL A 45 0.82 10.01 6.22
C VAL A 45 -0.21 11.08 6.62
N LYS A 46 -0.14 12.28 6.02
CA LYS A 46 -1.14 13.34 6.23
C LYS A 46 -2.53 12.89 5.77
N LEU A 47 -2.63 12.23 4.61
CA LEU A 47 -3.87 11.67 4.11
C LEU A 47 -4.47 10.66 5.10
N ALA A 48 -3.69 9.68 5.55
CA ALA A 48 -4.16 8.72 6.56
C ALA A 48 -4.66 9.41 7.83
N ARG A 49 -3.91 10.40 8.34
CA ARG A 49 -4.32 11.16 9.53
C ARG A 49 -5.65 11.89 9.30
N SER A 50 -5.80 12.62 8.19
CA SER A 50 -7.02 13.36 7.87
C SER A 50 -8.26 12.48 7.72
N ARG A 51 -8.06 11.22 7.32
CA ARG A 51 -9.12 10.23 7.10
C ARG A 51 -9.28 9.24 8.26
N GLY A 52 -8.48 9.34 9.33
CA GLY A 52 -8.50 8.41 10.46
C GLY A 52 -8.08 6.98 10.11
N LEU A 53 -7.28 6.79 9.06
CA LEU A 53 -6.88 5.47 8.55
C LEU A 53 -5.65 4.96 9.30
N ARG A 54 -5.67 3.68 9.69
CA ARG A 54 -4.47 2.97 10.17
C ARG A 54 -3.54 2.69 9.01
N ILE A 55 -2.24 2.83 9.23
CA ILE A 55 -1.22 2.64 8.20
C ILE A 55 -0.63 1.24 8.28
N ALA A 56 -0.55 0.56 7.14
CA ALA A 56 0.28 -0.61 6.91
C ALA A 56 1.34 -0.27 5.85
N ILE A 57 2.53 -0.88 5.95
CA ILE A 57 3.66 -0.60 5.05
C ILE A 57 4.02 -1.85 4.25
N ARG A 58 4.34 -1.66 2.98
CA ARG A 58 4.99 -2.64 2.09
C ARG A 58 6.27 -2.04 1.53
N ALA A 59 7.38 -2.76 1.68
CA ALA A 59 8.62 -2.52 0.94
C ALA A 59 8.78 -3.56 -0.17
N GLY A 60 9.59 -4.60 0.03
CA GLY A 60 9.78 -5.67 -0.97
C GLY A 60 8.63 -6.67 -1.12
N GLY A 61 7.62 -6.64 -0.25
CA GLY A 61 6.45 -7.55 -0.35
C GLY A 61 6.72 -9.03 -0.08
N HIS A 62 7.94 -9.41 0.36
CA HIS A 62 8.37 -10.79 0.63
C HIS A 62 7.79 -11.45 1.89
N SER A 63 6.80 -10.81 2.52
CA SER A 63 6.06 -11.45 3.61
C SER A 63 5.34 -12.68 3.07
N TRP A 64 5.76 -13.87 3.51
CA TRP A 64 5.20 -15.14 3.02
C TRP A 64 3.68 -15.21 3.17
N ILE A 65 3.15 -14.60 4.23
CA ILE A 65 1.72 -14.57 4.55
C ILE A 65 1.08 -13.22 4.19
N GLY A 66 1.77 -12.33 3.46
CA GLY A 66 1.24 -11.03 3.03
C GLY A 66 0.84 -10.11 4.19
N THR A 67 1.65 -10.03 5.26
CA THR A 67 1.35 -9.26 6.48
C THR A 67 1.15 -7.75 6.28
N SER A 68 1.62 -7.20 5.15
CA SER A 68 1.41 -5.81 4.76
C SER A 68 -0.02 -5.54 4.32
N LEU A 69 -0.73 -6.51 3.76
CA LEU A 69 -2.17 -6.38 3.50
C LEU A 69 -2.93 -6.47 4.82
N ARG A 70 -3.71 -5.44 5.13
CA ARG A 70 -4.56 -5.34 6.31
C ARG A 70 -5.97 -4.96 5.87
N ASP A 71 -6.96 -5.45 6.61
CA ASP A 71 -8.33 -5.04 6.41
C ASP A 71 -8.55 -3.61 6.91
N GLY A 72 -9.16 -2.81 6.06
CA GLY A 72 -9.37 -1.40 6.30
C GLY A 72 -8.06 -0.60 6.38
N GLY A 73 -8.19 0.72 6.42
CA GLY A 73 -7.05 1.62 6.52
C GLY A 73 -6.29 1.79 5.20
N MET A 74 -5.04 2.22 5.31
CA MET A 74 -4.20 2.59 4.18
C MET A 74 -2.94 1.73 4.12
N LEU A 75 -2.70 1.12 2.97
CA LEU A 75 -1.43 0.50 2.65
C LEU A 75 -0.54 1.49 1.90
N ILE A 76 0.65 1.77 2.43
CA ILE A 76 1.69 2.53 1.72
C ILE A 76 2.68 1.55 1.09
N ASP A 77 2.84 1.65 -0.23
CA ASP A 77 3.78 0.88 -1.02
C ASP A 77 5.04 1.71 -1.32
N LEU A 78 6.14 1.33 -0.67
CA LEU A 78 7.46 1.94 -0.80
C LEU A 78 8.29 1.34 -1.93
N SER A 79 7.74 0.42 -2.73
CA SER A 79 8.50 -0.38 -3.71
C SER A 79 9.26 0.46 -4.76
N GLN A 80 8.86 1.71 -5.01
CA GLN A 80 9.53 2.62 -5.94
C GLN A 80 10.64 3.48 -5.29
N LEU A 81 10.80 3.42 -3.97
CA LEU A 81 11.91 4.08 -3.26
C LEU A 81 13.17 3.19 -3.29
N ASN A 82 13.76 3.03 -4.47
CA ASN A 82 14.86 2.09 -4.72
C ASN A 82 16.20 2.77 -5.09
N GLY A 83 16.29 4.10 -4.93
CA GLY A 83 17.53 4.84 -5.12
C GLY A 83 18.58 4.48 -4.05
N VAL A 84 19.82 4.31 -4.48
CA VAL A 84 20.98 4.07 -3.60
C VAL A 84 21.92 5.26 -3.76
N THR A 85 22.35 5.87 -2.65
CA THR A 85 23.24 7.03 -2.59
C THR A 85 24.56 6.67 -1.93
#